data_AF-A0A949X9R2-F1
#
_entry.id   AF-A0A949X9R2-F1
#
_cell.length_a   1.000
_cell.length_b   1.000
_cell.length_c   1.000
_cell.angle_alpha   90.00
_cell.angle_beta   90.00
_cell.angle_gamma   90.00
#
_symmetry.space_group_name_H-M   'P 1'
#
loop_
_entity.id
_entity.type
_entity.pdbx_description
1 polymer ?
#
loop_
_entity_poly.entity_id
_entity_poly.type
_entity_poly.pdbx_seq_one_letter_code
_entity_poly.pdbx_strand_id
1 'polypeptide(L)'
;NPDQVTEPAGRELILTHIFDAPRALVFEVFTNPEHLMKWWGPHGCSVISCEADPRAGGTWCISMRTPRVLPQFVNRHSISPETSPALSQQRSSDRDVAAQEDEWIVEKQRGIYQEVVKPERLVFTYAFEDNAGRPLHRTVVTATFADEGGRTKLTLHQAVFESVSARDDHVQGWTEALEHLAKYLMRV
;
A
#
# COMPACT_ATOMS: atom_id res chain seq x y z
N ASN A 1 16.61 -9.97 -5.37
CA ASN A 1 16.60 -9.78 -6.84
C ASN A 1 15.94 -8.44 -7.10
N PRO A 2 16.49 -7.49 -7.87
CA PRO A 2 15.78 -6.24 -8.14
C PRO A 2 14.51 -6.51 -8.95
N ASP A 3 13.44 -5.78 -8.64
CA ASP A 3 12.18 -5.84 -9.39
C ASP A 3 12.42 -5.56 -10.88
N GLN A 4 11.81 -6.38 -11.73
CA GLN A 4 11.73 -6.08 -13.16
C GLN A 4 10.45 -5.26 -13.38
N VAL A 5 10.59 -3.94 -13.48
CA VAL A 5 9.53 -3.06 -13.95
C VAL A 5 9.46 -3.23 -15.47
N THR A 6 8.40 -3.84 -15.99
CA THR A 6 8.20 -3.85 -17.45
C THR A 6 7.67 -2.48 -17.84
N GLU A 7 8.24 -1.86 -18.88
CA GLU A 7 8.00 -0.45 -19.23
C GLU A 7 6.52 -0.05 -19.09
N PRO A 8 6.21 0.93 -18.22
CA PRO A 8 4.84 1.27 -17.92
C PRO A 8 4.23 2.03 -19.09
N ALA A 9 3.40 1.35 -19.88
CA ALA A 9 2.61 1.99 -20.94
C ALA A 9 1.46 2.79 -20.29
N GLY A 10 1.65 4.09 -20.12
CA GLY A 10 0.60 5.02 -19.70
C GLY A 10 0.22 4.93 -18.21
N ARG A 11 -1.05 4.63 -17.92
CA ARG A 11 -1.68 4.69 -16.58
C ARG A 11 -1.81 3.30 -15.93
N GLU A 12 -0.88 2.42 -16.24
CA GLU A 12 -0.81 1.05 -15.72
C GLU A 12 0.57 0.76 -15.15
N LEU A 13 0.59 -0.09 -14.12
CA LEU A 13 1.78 -0.56 -13.40
C LEU A 13 1.91 -2.06 -13.61
N ILE A 14 3.08 -2.55 -14.03
CA ILE A 14 3.42 -3.99 -13.98
C ILE A 14 4.77 -4.14 -13.30
N LEU A 15 4.80 -4.88 -12.18
CA LEU A 15 5.98 -5.23 -11.42
C LEU A 15 6.15 -6.73 -11.36
N THR A 16 7.38 -7.21 -11.48
CA THR A 16 7.72 -8.63 -11.27
C THR A 16 8.82 -8.76 -10.22
N HIS A 17 8.55 -9.55 -9.18
CA HIS A 17 9.52 -9.93 -8.15
C HIS A 17 9.67 -11.45 -8.09
N ILE A 18 10.90 -11.93 -7.84
CA ILE A 18 11.15 -13.36 -7.56
C ILE A 18 11.46 -13.52 -6.08
N PHE A 19 10.60 -14.23 -5.36
CA PHE A 19 10.79 -14.58 -3.96
C PHE A 19 11.38 -15.98 -3.83
N ASP A 20 12.35 -16.12 -2.92
CA ASP A 20 12.93 -17.41 -2.54
C ASP A 20 12.05 -18.13 -1.51
N ALA A 21 10.80 -18.37 -1.91
CA ALA A 21 9.76 -19.00 -1.09
C ALA A 21 8.75 -19.72 -1.99
N PRO A 22 8.09 -20.81 -1.52
CA PRO A 22 7.04 -21.49 -2.27
C PRO A 22 5.80 -20.59 -2.47
N ARG A 23 5.11 -20.73 -3.61
CA ARG A 23 3.96 -19.88 -3.96
C ARG A 23 2.82 -19.93 -2.95
N ALA A 24 2.65 -21.06 -2.25
CA ALA A 24 1.66 -21.19 -1.19
C ALA A 24 1.94 -20.26 -0.02
N LEU A 25 3.20 -20.13 0.40
CA LEU A 25 3.61 -19.23 1.47
C LEU A 25 3.49 -17.77 1.03
N VAL A 26 3.95 -17.44 -0.18
CA VAL A 26 3.81 -16.08 -0.72
C VAL A 26 2.33 -15.68 -0.82
N PHE A 27 1.46 -16.59 -1.25
CA PHE A 27 0.02 -16.35 -1.27
C PHE A 27 -0.56 -16.13 0.15
N GLU A 28 -0.15 -16.95 1.11
CA GLU A 28 -0.59 -16.86 2.50
C GLU A 28 -0.25 -15.50 3.12
N VAL A 29 0.99 -15.02 2.96
CA VAL A 29 1.41 -13.72 3.50
C VAL A 29 0.74 -12.52 2.82
N PHE A 30 0.17 -12.71 1.62
CA PHE A 30 -0.66 -11.72 0.91
C PHE A 30 -2.12 -11.69 1.36
N THR A 31 -2.60 -12.71 2.08
CA THR A 31 -4.03 -12.86 2.40
C THR A 31 -4.33 -12.95 3.89
N ASN A 32 -3.33 -13.26 4.71
CA ASN A 32 -3.46 -13.29 6.16
C ASN A 32 -3.19 -11.89 6.77
N PRO A 33 -4.15 -11.30 7.52
CA PRO A 33 -3.95 -10.02 8.21
C PRO A 33 -2.69 -9.96 9.08
N GLU A 34 -2.36 -11.05 9.79
CA GLU A 34 -1.21 -11.08 10.70
C GLU A 34 0.11 -10.92 9.95
N HIS A 35 0.20 -11.47 8.74
CA HIS A 35 1.36 -11.30 7.86
C HIS A 35 1.37 -9.94 7.19
N LEU A 36 0.22 -9.46 6.69
CA LEU A 36 0.09 -8.14 6.07
C LEU A 36 0.55 -7.02 7.01
N MET A 37 0.25 -7.12 8.30
CA MET A 37 0.73 -6.21 9.35
C MET A 37 2.26 -6.10 9.43
N LYS A 38 3.02 -7.06 8.89
CA LYS A 38 4.49 -7.13 9.03
C LYS A 38 5.25 -6.54 7.86
N TRP A 39 4.70 -6.58 6.65
CA TRP A 39 5.44 -6.21 5.44
C TRP A 39 4.77 -5.13 4.60
N TRP A 40 3.46 -4.92 4.73
CA TRP A 40 2.73 -4.00 3.84
C TRP A 40 3.14 -2.55 4.05
N GLY A 41 3.32 -1.86 2.92
CA GLY A 41 3.69 -0.44 2.87
C GLY A 41 5.17 -0.20 2.54
N PRO A 42 5.49 1.01 2.06
CA PRO A 42 6.85 1.39 1.70
C PRO A 42 7.77 1.58 2.91
N HIS A 43 9.05 1.87 2.68
CA HIS A 43 10.02 2.08 3.75
C HIS A 43 9.60 3.25 4.65
N GLY A 44 9.81 3.09 5.96
CA GLY A 44 9.43 4.10 6.96
C GLY A 44 7.93 4.14 7.31
N CYS A 45 7.10 3.35 6.65
CA CYS A 45 5.68 3.21 6.99
C CYS A 45 5.45 2.04 7.96
N SER A 46 4.34 2.07 8.70
CA SER A 46 3.95 0.97 9.58
C SER A 46 2.45 0.74 9.55
N VAL A 47 2.03 -0.51 9.39
CA VAL A 47 0.60 -0.86 9.47
C VAL A 47 0.15 -0.77 10.92
N ILE A 48 -0.96 -0.07 11.16
CA ILE A 48 -1.57 0.08 12.49
C ILE A 48 -2.81 -0.80 12.67
N SER A 49 -3.53 -1.10 11.57
CA SER A 49 -4.64 -2.04 11.58
C SER A 49 -4.77 -2.72 10.22
N CYS A 50 -5.15 -3.99 10.23
CA CYS A 50 -5.41 -4.77 9.02
C CYS A 50 -6.64 -5.66 9.24
N GLU A 51 -7.62 -5.50 8.37
CA GLU A 51 -8.77 -6.37 8.23
C GLU A 51 -8.72 -6.96 6.81
N ALA A 52 -8.84 -8.28 6.68
CA ALA A 52 -8.91 -8.93 5.38
C ALA A 52 -9.80 -10.16 5.44
N ASP A 53 -10.72 -10.25 4.49
CA ASP A 53 -11.59 -11.40 4.27
C ASP A 53 -11.32 -11.98 2.86
N PRO A 54 -10.30 -12.83 2.69
CA PRO A 54 -9.79 -13.26 1.38
C PRO A 54 -10.68 -14.32 0.73
N ARG A 55 -11.87 -13.89 0.32
CA ARG A 55 -12.84 -14.62 -0.51
C ARG A 55 -13.42 -13.67 -1.54
N ALA A 56 -13.93 -14.18 -2.65
CA ALA A 56 -14.62 -13.35 -3.63
C ALA A 56 -15.78 -12.57 -2.96
N GLY A 57 -15.81 -11.26 -3.17
CA GLY A 57 -16.75 -10.33 -2.53
C GLY A 57 -16.39 -9.92 -1.09
N GLY A 58 -15.35 -10.50 -0.48
CA GLY A 58 -14.86 -10.11 0.84
C GLY A 58 -14.15 -8.75 0.79
N THR A 59 -14.17 -8.03 1.90
CA THR A 59 -13.54 -6.70 2.02
C THR A 59 -12.17 -6.79 2.66
N TRP A 60 -11.33 -5.80 2.38
CA TRP A 60 -10.10 -5.57 3.11
C TRP A 60 -9.95 -4.08 3.43
N CYS A 61 -9.27 -3.80 4.54
CA CYS A 61 -8.96 -2.46 5.00
C CYS A 61 -7.62 -2.47 5.72
N ILE A 62 -6.71 -1.59 5.31
CA ILE A 62 -5.40 -1.42 5.93
C ILE A 62 -5.24 0.05 6.28
N SER A 63 -4.95 0.32 7.55
CA SER A 63 -4.55 1.65 8.01
C SER A 63 -3.05 1.65 8.24
N MET A 64 -2.36 2.66 7.74
CA MET A 64 -0.91 2.81 7.86
C MET A 64 -0.57 4.16 8.47
N ARG A 65 0.41 4.15 9.36
CA ARG A 65 1.11 5.35 9.80
C ARG A 65 2.23 5.64 8.80
N THR A 66 2.18 6.80 8.16
CA THR A 66 3.17 7.24 7.16
C THR A 66 3.77 8.58 7.56
N PRO A 67 5.08 8.83 7.33
CA PRO A 67 5.67 10.13 7.62
C PRO A 67 5.09 11.21 6.70
N ARG A 68 4.63 12.34 7.27
CA ARG A 68 4.06 13.48 6.53
C ARG A 68 5.07 14.08 5.53
N VAL A 69 6.36 13.97 5.82
CA VAL A 69 7.45 14.56 5.04
C VAL A 69 7.75 13.82 3.73
N LEU A 70 7.14 12.65 3.50
CA LEU A 70 7.37 11.86 2.30
C LEU A 70 6.60 12.43 1.09
N PRO A 71 7.29 12.81 -0.02
CA PRO A 71 6.70 13.53 -1.14
C PRO A 71 5.44 12.87 -1.73
N GLN A 72 5.38 11.53 -1.76
CA GLN A 72 4.27 10.74 -2.29
C GLN A 72 2.96 10.85 -1.48
N PHE A 73 3.01 11.42 -0.27
CA PHE A 73 1.86 11.56 0.63
C PHE A 73 1.43 13.02 0.86
N VAL A 74 2.31 13.98 0.55
CA VAL A 74 2.05 15.43 0.72
C VAL A 74 0.86 15.90 -0.12
N ASN A 75 0.69 15.38 -1.34
CA ASN A 75 -0.30 15.85 -2.30
C ASN A 75 -1.65 15.10 -2.28
N ARG A 76 -1.78 14.03 -1.49
CA ARG A 76 -3.00 13.20 -1.47
C ARG A 76 -4.12 13.80 -0.58
N HIS A 77 -3.73 14.66 0.35
CA HIS A 77 -4.61 15.26 1.36
C HIS A 77 -4.96 16.74 1.07
N SER A 78 -4.47 17.30 -0.04
CA SER A 78 -4.72 18.69 -0.43
C SER A 78 -5.98 18.82 -1.31
N ILE A 79 -7.16 18.85 -0.67
CA ILE A 79 -8.35 19.47 -1.24
C ILE A 79 -8.71 20.71 -0.40
N SER A 80 -8.54 21.87 -1.04
CA SER A 80 -8.90 23.26 -0.72
C SER A 80 -8.39 23.95 0.58
N PRO A 81 -7.57 25.03 0.47
CA PRO A 81 -7.26 25.93 1.57
C PRO A 81 -8.36 26.99 1.72
N GLU A 82 -9.53 26.62 2.23
CA GLU A 82 -10.58 27.59 2.54
C GLU A 82 -11.23 27.30 3.88
N THR A 83 -10.42 27.34 4.94
CA THR A 83 -10.78 27.85 6.27
C THR A 83 -9.54 27.82 7.16
N SER A 84 -8.62 28.76 6.94
CA SER A 84 -7.61 29.08 7.94
C SER A 84 -8.10 30.33 8.67
N PRO A 85 -8.66 30.25 9.89
CA PRO A 85 -8.82 31.44 10.69
C PRO A 85 -7.44 31.88 11.17
N ALA A 86 -7.20 33.18 11.05
CA ALA A 86 -5.97 33.85 11.42
C ALA A 86 -5.53 33.55 12.86
N LEU A 87 -4.21 33.43 13.01
CA LEU A 87 -3.48 33.44 14.27
C LEU A 87 -3.98 34.53 15.23
N SER A 88 -4.52 34.12 16.38
CA SER A 88 -4.50 34.92 17.60
C SER A 88 -3.42 34.37 18.53
N GLN A 89 -2.34 35.14 18.67
CA GLN A 89 -1.25 34.86 19.60
C GLN A 89 -1.75 34.89 21.05
N GLN A 90 -1.50 33.81 21.80
CA GLN A 90 -1.19 33.93 23.22
C GLN A 90 -0.34 32.74 23.70
N ARG A 91 0.74 33.11 24.41
CA ARG A 91 1.78 32.25 25.01
C ARG A 91 1.20 31.24 26.01
N SER A 92 1.76 30.03 26.02
CA SER A 92 2.28 29.39 27.24
C SER A 92 3.18 28.21 26.85
N SER A 93 4.21 27.99 27.65
CA SER A 93 5.27 27.00 27.49
C SER A 93 4.79 25.58 27.82
N ASP A 94 4.33 24.84 26.80
CA ASP A 94 4.13 23.38 26.82
C ASP A 94 4.36 22.81 25.41
N ARG A 95 5.46 23.21 24.75
CA ARG A 95 5.66 22.98 23.30
C ARG A 95 6.40 21.70 22.91
N ASP A 96 6.96 20.95 23.86
CA ASP A 96 7.82 19.81 23.50
C ASP A 96 7.10 18.46 23.46
N VAL A 97 5.88 18.35 23.98
CA VAL A 97 5.11 17.08 23.95
C VAL A 97 4.08 17.05 22.81
N ALA A 98 3.60 18.21 22.34
CA ALA A 98 2.63 18.30 21.25
C ALA A 98 3.25 18.30 19.84
N ALA A 99 4.57 18.53 19.71
CA ALA A 99 5.23 18.65 18.41
C ALA A 99 5.48 17.31 17.69
N GLN A 100 5.26 16.17 18.35
CA GLN A 100 5.58 14.85 17.80
C GLN A 100 4.39 14.20 17.06
N GLU A 101 3.16 14.67 17.30
CA GLU A 101 1.94 14.16 16.65
C GLU A 101 1.73 14.76 15.25
N ASP A 102 2.39 15.89 14.91
CA ASP A 102 2.27 16.56 13.60
C ASP A 102 3.12 15.93 12.49
N GLU A 103 4.06 15.03 12.82
CA GLU A 103 5.01 14.42 11.87
C GLU A 103 4.40 13.25 11.06
N TRP A 104 3.32 12.65 11.56
CA TRP A 104 2.76 11.43 10.99
C TRP A 104 1.34 11.67 10.49
N ILE A 105 0.98 10.97 9.42
CA ILE A 105 -0.40 10.88 8.96
C ILE A 105 -0.84 9.42 9.02
N VAL A 106 -2.14 9.22 9.22
CA VAL A 106 -2.76 7.90 9.11
C VAL A 106 -3.49 7.84 7.79
N GLU A 107 -3.00 7.00 6.89
CA GLU A 107 -3.63 6.74 5.62
C GLU A 107 -4.37 5.42 5.67
N LYS A 108 -5.60 5.42 5.16
CA LYS A 108 -6.43 4.23 5.09
C LYS A 108 -6.62 3.82 3.64
N GLN A 109 -6.46 2.54 3.40
CA GLN A 109 -6.62 1.89 2.12
C GLN A 109 -7.68 0.81 2.27
N ARG A 110 -8.56 0.68 1.28
CA ARG A 110 -9.59 -0.35 1.31
C ARG A 110 -9.94 -0.88 -0.06
N GLY A 111 -10.60 -2.02 -0.05
CA GLY A 111 -11.15 -2.60 -1.24
C GLY A 111 -11.94 -3.88 -1.04
N ILE A 112 -12.23 -4.52 -2.16
CA ILE A 112 -13.00 -5.75 -2.26
C ILE A 112 -12.15 -6.74 -3.05
N TYR A 113 -12.01 -7.96 -2.53
CA TYR A 113 -11.46 -9.09 -3.27
C TYR A 113 -12.45 -9.47 -4.37
N GLN A 114 -12.04 -9.32 -5.61
CA GLN A 114 -12.85 -9.72 -6.77
C GLN A 114 -12.67 -11.21 -7.09
N GLU A 115 -11.44 -11.70 -6.95
CA GLU A 115 -11.08 -13.08 -7.28
C GLU A 115 -10.01 -13.58 -6.29
N VAL A 116 -10.16 -14.81 -5.82
CA VAL A 116 -9.21 -15.48 -4.93
C VAL A 116 -9.06 -16.93 -5.38
N VAL A 117 -7.96 -17.24 -6.07
CA VAL A 117 -7.62 -18.60 -6.53
C VAL A 117 -6.35 -19.03 -5.84
N LYS A 118 -6.47 -19.84 -4.78
CA LYS A 118 -5.32 -20.28 -3.99
C LYS A 118 -4.52 -21.37 -4.72
N PRO A 119 -3.16 -21.33 -4.77
CA PRO A 119 -2.26 -20.23 -4.38
C PRO A 119 -1.77 -19.41 -5.59
N GLU A 120 -2.58 -19.25 -6.64
CA GLU A 120 -2.11 -18.85 -7.98
C GLU A 120 -2.42 -17.40 -8.33
N ARG A 121 -3.54 -16.86 -7.82
CA ARG A 121 -4.05 -15.56 -8.26
C ARG A 121 -4.91 -14.87 -7.20
N LEU A 122 -4.69 -13.56 -7.06
CA LEU A 122 -5.44 -12.69 -6.17
C LEU A 122 -5.79 -11.39 -6.92
N VAL A 123 -7.07 -11.03 -6.96
CA VAL A 123 -7.54 -9.78 -7.57
C VAL A 123 -8.35 -9.00 -6.57
N PHE A 124 -8.02 -7.74 -6.37
CA PHE A 124 -8.74 -6.87 -5.45
C PHE A 124 -8.76 -5.42 -5.92
N THR A 125 -9.83 -4.71 -5.61
CA THR A 125 -9.86 -3.26 -5.80
C THR A 125 -8.97 -2.59 -4.77
N TYR A 126 -8.42 -1.42 -5.10
CA TYR A 126 -7.59 -0.65 -4.20
C TYR A 126 -7.93 0.84 -4.32
N ALA A 127 -8.26 1.47 -3.20
CA ALA A 127 -8.48 2.91 -3.09
C ALA A 127 -7.99 3.42 -1.74
N PHE A 128 -7.39 4.61 -1.73
CA PHE A 128 -7.17 5.37 -0.51
C PHE A 128 -8.47 6.01 -0.03
N GLU A 129 -8.57 6.36 1.24
CA GLU A 129 -9.63 7.19 1.80
C GLU A 129 -9.20 8.66 1.87
N ASP A 130 -10.14 9.58 1.65
CA ASP A 130 -9.96 10.98 2.05
C ASP A 130 -10.22 11.18 3.55
N ASN A 131 -10.04 12.41 4.05
CA ASN A 131 -10.28 12.76 5.45
C ASN A 131 -11.74 12.55 5.92
N ALA A 132 -12.69 12.39 4.98
CA ALA A 132 -14.09 12.11 5.26
C ALA A 132 -14.41 10.60 5.16
N GLY A 133 -13.40 9.74 4.97
CA GLY A 133 -13.57 8.28 4.81
C GLY A 133 -14.12 7.87 3.44
N ARG A 134 -14.20 8.78 2.47
CA ARG A 134 -14.70 8.48 1.12
C ARG A 134 -13.57 7.88 0.30
N PRO A 135 -13.86 6.88 -0.55
CA PRO A 135 -12.82 6.28 -1.36
C PRO A 135 -12.41 7.28 -2.46
N LEU A 136 -11.11 7.53 -2.58
CA LEU A 136 -10.50 8.22 -3.72
C LEU A 136 -10.54 7.32 -4.97
N HIS A 137 -9.78 7.70 -6.00
CA HIS A 137 -9.69 6.96 -7.25
C HIS A 137 -9.42 5.46 -7.00
N ARG A 138 -10.29 4.62 -7.54
CA ARG A 138 -10.23 3.16 -7.39
C ARG A 138 -9.45 2.56 -8.55
N THR A 139 -8.50 1.70 -8.21
CA THR A 139 -7.77 0.82 -9.14
C THR A 139 -8.10 -0.64 -8.84
N VAL A 140 -7.64 -1.54 -9.70
CA VAL A 140 -7.66 -3.00 -9.50
C VAL A 140 -6.22 -3.49 -9.49
N VAL A 141 -5.86 -4.24 -8.45
CA VAL A 141 -4.60 -4.95 -8.32
C VAL A 141 -4.84 -6.42 -8.67
N THR A 142 -4.04 -6.94 -9.58
CA THR A 142 -3.97 -8.34 -9.97
C THR A 142 -2.58 -8.88 -9.62
N ALA A 143 -2.51 -9.79 -8.66
CA ALA A 143 -1.30 -10.51 -8.29
C ALA A 143 -1.39 -11.95 -8.79
N THR A 144 -0.39 -12.41 -9.55
CA THR A 144 -0.23 -13.80 -9.97
C THR A 144 1.04 -14.40 -9.38
N PHE A 145 0.95 -15.64 -8.92
CA PHE A 145 2.00 -16.35 -8.21
C PHE A 145 2.36 -17.62 -8.98
N ALA A 146 3.40 -17.53 -9.82
CA ALA A 146 3.88 -18.66 -10.59
C ALA A 146 5.01 -19.39 -9.84
N ASP A 147 4.99 -20.73 -9.86
CA ASP A 147 6.14 -21.52 -9.40
C ASP A 147 7.26 -21.46 -10.44
N GLU A 148 8.47 -21.17 -9.97
CA GLU A 148 9.69 -21.12 -10.78
C GLU A 148 10.79 -21.94 -10.10
N GLY A 149 10.56 -23.25 -10.03
CA GLY A 149 11.52 -24.21 -9.46
C GLY A 149 11.59 -24.13 -7.94
N GLY A 150 10.43 -24.09 -7.27
CA GLY A 150 10.32 -23.96 -5.81
C GLY A 150 10.44 -22.52 -5.29
N ARG A 151 10.77 -21.57 -6.18
CA ARG A 151 10.67 -20.12 -5.93
C ARG A 151 9.36 -19.59 -6.49
N THR A 152 8.99 -18.38 -6.11
CA THR A 152 7.78 -17.74 -6.61
C THR A 152 8.12 -16.54 -7.47
N LYS A 153 7.63 -16.54 -8.71
CA LYS A 153 7.55 -15.33 -9.53
C LYS A 153 6.20 -14.67 -9.28
N LEU A 154 6.22 -13.55 -8.55
CA LEU A 154 5.07 -12.65 -8.41
C LEU A 154 5.03 -11.71 -9.60
N THR A 155 3.88 -11.63 -10.29
CA THR A 155 3.58 -10.51 -11.20
C THR A 155 2.43 -9.69 -10.62
N LEU A 156 2.67 -8.42 -10.35
CA LEU A 156 1.69 -7.47 -9.85
C LEU A 156 1.34 -6.48 -10.95
N HIS A 157 0.07 -6.47 -11.35
CA HIS A 157 -0.50 -5.50 -12.29
C HIS A 157 -1.52 -4.63 -11.57
N GLN A 158 -1.35 -3.31 -11.59
CA GLN A 158 -2.34 -2.37 -11.05
C GLN A 158 -2.78 -1.39 -12.12
N ALA A 159 -4.10 -1.29 -12.31
CA ALA A 159 -4.69 -0.43 -13.34
C ALA A 159 -6.15 -0.06 -13.02
N VAL A 160 -6.71 1.00 -13.58
CA VAL A 160 -6.05 2.08 -14.33
C VAL A 160 -5.91 3.28 -13.39
N PHE A 161 -4.73 3.88 -13.30
CA PHE A 161 -4.50 5.06 -12.44
C PHE A 161 -5.16 6.33 -13.00
N GLU A 162 -5.41 7.32 -12.13
CA GLU A 162 -5.95 8.62 -12.54
C GLU A 162 -4.97 9.41 -13.43
N SER A 163 -3.67 9.27 -13.18
CA SER A 163 -2.61 9.98 -13.88
C SER A 163 -1.33 9.14 -13.94
N VAL A 164 -0.40 9.55 -14.80
CA VAL A 164 0.93 8.94 -14.89
C VAL A 164 1.72 9.18 -13.59
N SER A 165 1.65 10.39 -13.02
CA SER A 165 2.31 10.70 -11.74
C SER A 165 1.80 9.82 -10.60
N ALA A 166 0.48 9.62 -10.49
CA ALA A 166 -0.08 8.74 -9.47
C ALA A 166 0.39 7.28 -9.66
N ARG A 167 0.56 6.85 -10.91
CA ARG A 167 1.14 5.53 -11.21
C ARG A 167 2.61 5.46 -10.80
N ASP A 168 3.41 6.48 -11.09
CA ASP A 168 4.83 6.55 -10.71
C ASP A 168 5.01 6.47 -9.18
N ASP A 169 4.19 7.19 -8.40
CA ASP A 169 4.22 7.10 -6.94
C ASP A 169 3.90 5.67 -6.44
N HIS A 170 2.99 4.95 -7.12
CA HIS A 170 2.68 3.55 -6.79
C HIS A 170 3.76 2.58 -7.25
N VAL A 171 4.50 2.87 -8.33
CA VAL A 171 5.68 2.06 -8.72
C VAL A 171 6.65 2.04 -7.55
N GLN A 172 7.02 3.21 -7.04
CA GLN A 172 7.95 3.31 -5.91
C GLN A 172 7.38 2.61 -4.66
N GLY A 173 6.13 2.91 -4.30
CA GLY A 173 5.51 2.33 -3.10
C GLY A 173 5.44 0.81 -3.11
N TRP A 174 5.08 0.21 -4.25
CA TRP A 174 5.06 -1.25 -4.39
C TRP A 174 6.46 -1.86 -4.40
N THR A 175 7.43 -1.27 -5.10
CA THR A 175 8.81 -1.78 -5.09
C THR A 175 9.35 -1.86 -3.67
N GLU A 176 9.20 -0.79 -2.87
CA GLU A 176 9.66 -0.79 -1.48
C GLU A 176 8.90 -1.80 -0.60
N ALA A 177 7.58 -1.94 -0.80
CA ALA A 177 6.77 -2.92 -0.08
C ALA A 177 7.18 -4.37 -0.42
N LEU A 178 7.48 -4.67 -1.69
CA LEU A 178 7.92 -6.00 -2.13
C LEU A 178 9.34 -6.32 -1.64
N GLU A 179 10.23 -5.33 -1.53
CA GLU A 179 11.51 -5.49 -0.84
C GLU A 179 11.33 -5.83 0.64
N HIS A 180 10.38 -5.18 1.31
CA HIS A 180 10.06 -5.48 2.71
C HIS A 180 9.51 -6.90 2.85
N LEU A 181 8.62 -7.30 1.95
CA LEU A 181 8.11 -8.67 1.89
C LEU A 181 9.25 -9.70 1.67
N ALA A 182 10.19 -9.42 0.78
CA ALA A 182 11.33 -10.31 0.54
C ALA A 182 12.13 -10.54 1.84
N LYS A 183 12.39 -9.47 2.60
CA LYS A 183 13.07 -9.55 3.91
C LYS A 183 12.22 -10.29 4.95
N TYR A 184 10.90 -10.12 4.91
CA TYR A 184 9.98 -10.80 5.82
C TYR A 184 9.95 -12.30 5.60
N LEU A 185 9.88 -12.74 4.33
CA LEU A 185 9.87 -14.15 3.93
C LEU A 185 11.13 -14.91 4.35
N MET A 186 12.27 -14.23 4.54
CA MET A 186 13.49 -14.87 5.06
C MET A 186 13.42 -15.22 6.56
N ARG A 187 12.38 -14.76 7.27
CA ARG A 187 12.24 -14.88 8.73
C ARG A 187 11.08 -15.78 9.17
N VAL A 188 10.27 -16.24 8.22
CA VAL A 188 9.07 -17.06 8.47
C VAL A 188 9.23 -18.45 7.90
#